data_AF-A0A4Q4XE57-F1
#
_entry.id   AF-A0A4Q4XE57-F1
#
_cell.length_a   1.000
_cell.length_b   1.000
_cell.length_c   1.000
_cell.angle_alpha   90.00
_cell.angle_beta   90.00
_cell.angle_gamma   90.00
#
_symmetry.space_group_name_H-M   'P 1'
#
loop_
_entity.id
_entity.type
_entity.pdbx_description
1 polymer ?
#
loop_
_entity_poly.entity_id
_entity_poly.type
_entity_poly.pdbx_seq_one_letter_code
_entity_poly.pdbx_strand_id
1 'polypeptide(L)'
;MEQLANNGNGTATSVAVVVAVETPPSPPPPPAKQQQLRQRSLVPRGWEDHVRAVGIAEHKEAALSLAQAFARDDLALYLVDGEVGSSDEEKWRLHVDIFRYLVAAHCYSGVVTTIGPDYEGVALWVLPGQNTDDWTTTLRSGMWRLPWQLSAEGRRRYYDELMPLLHDTKREVLGPARDGDCYYLVYLGTRPSGRGRGYARKLIEQMAARADAEGRAMYLESSSAKNNLYYKKFGFEAKKDIHLGISGDGSQTMTPPAVTLTIMVREPRRSGGGSGSGSSKLLAGSGSSSAVIPIKLSPGSFGRVVVREGD
;
A
#
# COMPACT_ATOMS: atom_id res chain seq x y z
N MET A 1 51.01 -108.99 -24.45
CA MET A 1 49.78 -109.67 -24.00
C MET A 1 48.84 -108.56 -23.56
N GLU A 2 47.64 -108.32 -24.04
CA GLU A 2 46.67 -108.89 -25.00
C GLU A 2 45.82 -107.65 -25.38
N GLN A 3 45.63 -107.33 -26.66
CA GLN A 3 44.53 -107.75 -27.53
C GLN A 3 43.11 -107.30 -27.12
N LEU A 4 42.42 -106.79 -28.16
CA LEU A 4 40.97 -106.68 -28.42
C LEU A 4 40.28 -105.37 -27.94
N ALA A 5 39.96 -104.44 -28.85
CA ALA A 5 38.77 -104.41 -29.74
C ALA A 5 37.50 -104.01 -28.95
N ASN A 6 36.55 -103.18 -29.38
CA ASN A 6 36.19 -102.57 -30.65
C ASN A 6 35.13 -101.47 -30.36
N ASN A 7 35.05 -100.46 -31.23
CA ASN A 7 33.90 -99.63 -31.62
C ASN A 7 32.89 -99.08 -30.60
N GLY A 8 32.70 -97.76 -30.67
CA GLY A 8 31.47 -97.12 -30.20
C GLY A 8 31.43 -95.61 -30.44
N ASN A 9 30.86 -95.23 -31.59
CA ASN A 9 30.38 -93.90 -31.94
C ASN A 9 29.98 -93.01 -30.75
N GLY A 10 30.46 -91.76 -30.74
CA GLY A 10 29.93 -90.75 -29.83
C GLY A 10 30.67 -89.42 -29.97
N THR A 11 30.09 -88.53 -30.76
CA THR A 11 30.45 -87.12 -30.95
C THR A 11 31.07 -86.45 -29.73
N ALA A 12 32.24 -85.82 -29.93
CA ALA A 12 32.96 -85.06 -28.92
C ALA A 12 32.16 -83.85 -28.45
N THR A 13 31.60 -83.92 -27.24
CA THR A 13 31.03 -82.76 -26.55
C THR A 13 32.16 -82.06 -25.80
N SER A 14 32.68 -80.97 -26.37
CA SER A 14 33.59 -80.04 -25.69
C SER A 14 32.83 -79.33 -24.57
N VAL A 15 33.29 -79.49 -23.33
CA VAL A 15 32.77 -78.77 -22.16
C VAL A 15 33.36 -77.35 -22.19
N ALA A 16 32.58 -76.39 -22.68
CA ALA A 16 32.90 -74.97 -22.56
C ALA A 16 32.50 -74.47 -21.15
N VAL A 17 33.48 -74.19 -20.31
CA VAL A 17 33.28 -73.43 -19.06
C VAL A 17 33.10 -71.96 -19.45
N VAL A 18 31.85 -71.49 -19.49
CA VAL A 18 31.53 -70.07 -19.70
C VAL A 18 31.69 -69.35 -18.36
N VAL A 19 32.77 -68.59 -18.21
CA VAL A 19 32.94 -67.63 -17.12
C VAL A 19 31.95 -66.49 -17.35
N ALA A 20 30.92 -66.38 -16.50
CA ALA A 20 30.01 -65.25 -16.51
C ALA A 20 30.77 -64.00 -16.02
N VAL A 21 31.08 -63.09 -16.94
CA VAL A 21 31.52 -61.74 -16.60
C VAL A 21 30.28 -60.97 -16.16
N GLU A 22 30.15 -60.71 -14.85
CA GLU A 22 29.14 -59.78 -14.35
C GLU A 22 29.38 -58.39 -14.93
N THR A 23 28.41 -57.90 -15.70
CA THR A 23 28.38 -56.50 -16.17
C THR A 23 28.19 -55.57 -14.96
N PRO A 24 28.99 -54.51 -14.79
CA PRO A 24 28.79 -53.57 -13.70
C PRO A 24 27.43 -52.87 -13.82
N PRO A 25 26.76 -52.56 -12.69
CA PRO A 25 25.44 -51.93 -12.71
C PRO A 25 25.53 -50.54 -13.34
N SER A 26 24.56 -50.23 -14.21
CA SER A 26 24.40 -48.92 -14.84
C SER A 26 24.38 -47.79 -13.79
N PRO A 27 25.02 -46.64 -14.05
CA PRO A 27 25.00 -45.51 -13.11
C PRO A 27 23.56 -45.02 -12.90
N PRO A 28 23.20 -44.57 -11.68
CA PRO A 28 21.88 -44.04 -11.42
C PRO A 28 21.63 -42.81 -12.29
N PRO A 29 20.38 -42.59 -12.75
CA PRO A 29 20.05 -41.41 -13.53
C PRO A 29 20.37 -40.15 -12.72
N PRO A 30 20.84 -39.07 -13.37
CA PRO A 30 21.18 -37.83 -12.69
C PRO A 30 19.95 -37.28 -11.94
N PRO A 31 20.14 -36.63 -10.78
CA PRO A 31 19.03 -36.12 -9.99
C PRO A 31 18.18 -35.20 -10.86
N ALA A 32 16.91 -35.55 -11.02
CA ALA A 32 15.93 -34.72 -11.70
C ALA A 32 16.02 -33.32 -11.10
N LYS A 33 16.26 -32.30 -11.95
CA LYS A 33 16.14 -30.90 -11.54
C LYS A 33 14.77 -30.77 -10.89
N GLN A 34 14.74 -30.62 -9.56
CA GLN A 34 13.53 -30.30 -8.82
C GLN A 34 13.11 -28.90 -9.26
N GLN A 35 12.42 -28.82 -10.40
CA GLN A 35 11.47 -27.77 -10.63
C GLN A 35 10.46 -27.94 -9.51
N GLN A 36 10.63 -27.17 -8.44
CA GLN A 36 9.60 -26.98 -7.44
C GLN A 36 8.33 -26.66 -8.22
N LEU A 37 7.43 -27.64 -8.32
CA LEU A 37 6.08 -27.47 -8.82
C LEU A 37 5.45 -26.45 -7.89
N ARG A 38 5.57 -25.16 -8.23
CA ARG A 38 4.89 -24.10 -7.52
C ARG A 38 3.42 -24.49 -7.55
N GLN A 39 2.89 -24.87 -6.40
CA GLN A 39 1.50 -25.30 -6.28
C GLN A 39 0.62 -24.24 -6.95
N ARG A 40 -0.24 -24.69 -7.87
CA ARG A 40 -1.14 -23.81 -8.60
C ARG A 40 -2.09 -23.18 -7.59
N SER A 41 -1.99 -21.86 -7.40
CA SER A 41 -2.93 -21.10 -6.58
C SER A 41 -4.23 -20.88 -7.35
N LEU A 42 -5.36 -20.95 -6.64
CA LEU A 42 -6.66 -20.51 -7.14
C LEU A 42 -6.79 -18.98 -7.15
N VAL A 43 -5.96 -18.28 -6.37
CA VAL A 43 -5.92 -16.82 -6.35
C VAL A 43 -5.22 -16.34 -7.62
N PRO A 44 -5.88 -15.53 -8.47
CA PRO A 44 -5.24 -14.96 -9.65
C PRO A 44 -4.03 -14.12 -9.24
N ARG A 45 -2.91 -14.23 -9.97
CA ARG A 45 -1.68 -13.48 -9.65
C ARG A 45 -1.85 -11.96 -9.61
N GLY A 46 -2.83 -11.42 -10.34
CA GLY A 46 -3.16 -9.99 -10.35
C GLY A 46 -4.17 -9.54 -9.30
N TRP A 47 -4.83 -10.47 -8.59
CA TRP A 47 -5.90 -10.15 -7.63
C TRP A 47 -5.37 -9.31 -6.47
N GLU A 48 -4.23 -9.71 -5.90
CA GLU A 48 -3.60 -9.06 -4.74
C GLU A 48 -2.86 -7.77 -5.10
N ASP A 49 -2.78 -7.45 -6.39
CA ASP A 49 -1.92 -6.43 -6.97
C ASP A 49 -2.69 -5.22 -7.51
N HIS A 50 -4.02 -5.24 -7.41
CA HIS A 50 -4.90 -4.18 -7.89
C HIS A 50 -5.18 -3.14 -6.80
N VAL A 51 -4.97 -1.87 -7.13
CA VAL A 51 -5.38 -0.75 -6.30
C VAL A 51 -6.86 -0.47 -6.58
N ARG A 52 -7.68 -0.43 -5.54
CA ARG A 52 -9.11 -0.09 -5.63
C ARG A 52 -9.50 1.00 -4.64
N ALA A 53 -10.59 1.71 -4.93
CA ALA A 53 -11.19 2.63 -3.97
C ALA A 53 -11.93 1.87 -2.85
N VAL A 54 -11.97 2.46 -1.66
CA VAL A 54 -12.71 1.97 -0.49
C VAL A 54 -13.95 2.85 -0.30
N GLY A 55 -15.13 2.24 -0.28
CA GLY A 55 -16.38 2.91 0.02
C GLY A 55 -16.69 2.95 1.52
N ILE A 56 -17.68 3.75 1.92
CA ILE A 56 -18.09 3.88 3.32
C ILE A 56 -18.54 2.55 3.95
N ALA A 57 -19.00 1.57 3.17
CA ALA A 57 -19.38 0.25 3.70
C ALA A 57 -18.19 -0.55 4.26
N GLU A 58 -16.97 -0.24 3.82
CA GLU A 58 -15.72 -0.99 4.10
C GLU A 58 -14.71 -0.16 4.92
N HIS A 59 -15.11 1.01 5.41
CA HIS A 59 -14.17 1.95 6.03
C HIS A 59 -13.54 1.42 7.33
N LYS A 60 -14.22 0.51 8.04
CA LYS A 60 -13.75 0.02 9.34
C LYS A 60 -12.53 -0.88 9.20
N GLU A 61 -12.49 -1.65 8.13
CA GLU A 61 -11.46 -2.62 7.79
C GLU A 61 -10.19 -1.90 7.30
N ALA A 62 -10.38 -0.87 6.46
CA ALA A 62 -9.31 0.03 6.06
C ALA A 62 -8.76 0.82 7.26
N ALA A 63 -9.63 1.32 8.15
CA ALA A 63 -9.24 2.03 9.36
C ALA A 63 -8.45 1.14 10.33
N LEU A 64 -8.88 -0.10 10.56
CA LEU A 64 -8.15 -1.05 11.40
C LEU A 64 -6.75 -1.33 10.84
N SER A 65 -6.64 -1.44 9.52
CA SER A 65 -5.35 -1.68 8.86
C SER A 65 -4.39 -0.50 9.01
N LEU A 66 -4.88 0.74 8.91
CA LEU A 66 -4.09 1.92 9.25
C LEU A 66 -3.74 1.98 10.74
N ALA A 67 -4.70 1.74 11.63
CA ALA A 67 -4.44 1.72 13.07
C ALA A 67 -3.31 0.74 13.43
N GLN A 68 -3.29 -0.44 12.81
CA GLN A 68 -2.20 -1.42 12.98
C GLN A 68 -0.88 -0.97 12.34
N ALA A 69 -0.92 -0.29 11.20
CA ALA A 69 0.27 0.24 10.55
C ALA A 69 0.95 1.36 11.39
N PHE A 70 0.14 2.18 12.04
CA PHE A 70 0.55 3.35 12.85
C PHE A 70 0.57 3.09 14.36
N ALA A 71 0.47 1.83 14.80
CA ALA A 71 0.44 1.46 16.23
C ALA A 71 1.70 1.84 17.02
N ARG A 72 2.79 2.20 16.34
CA ARG A 72 4.08 2.64 16.91
C ARG A 72 4.57 3.95 16.28
N ASP A 73 3.66 4.72 15.69
CA ASP A 73 4.00 6.00 15.10
C ASP A 73 4.06 7.08 16.18
N ASP A 74 5.11 7.91 16.13
CA ASP A 74 5.38 8.91 17.17
C ASP A 74 4.29 9.98 17.24
N LEU A 75 3.72 10.39 16.09
CA LEU A 75 2.62 11.34 16.04
C LEU A 75 1.33 10.73 16.62
N ALA A 76 1.02 9.47 16.27
CA ALA A 76 -0.13 8.77 16.82
C ALA A 76 -0.04 8.65 18.35
N LEU A 77 1.13 8.26 18.87
CA LEU A 77 1.39 8.18 20.31
C LEU A 77 1.29 9.56 20.97
N TYR A 78 1.88 10.60 20.37
CA TYR A 78 1.81 11.98 20.86
C TYR A 78 0.38 12.46 21.11
N LEU A 79 -0.55 12.09 20.23
CA LEU A 79 -1.95 12.48 20.33
C LEU A 79 -2.72 11.71 21.42
N VAL A 80 -2.44 10.41 21.61
CA VAL A 80 -3.19 9.58 22.57
C VAL A 80 -2.57 9.56 23.98
N ASP A 81 -1.28 9.85 24.12
CA ASP A 81 -0.55 9.90 25.41
C ASP A 81 -0.76 11.23 26.16
N GLY A 82 -1.93 11.85 26.04
CA GLY A 82 -2.27 13.09 26.76
C GLY A 82 -2.69 12.85 28.22
N GLU A 83 -3.07 11.63 28.60
CA GLU A 83 -3.63 11.32 29.92
C GLU A 83 -2.75 10.32 30.69
N VAL A 84 -2.24 10.76 31.85
CA VAL A 84 -1.48 9.92 32.79
C VAL A 84 -2.42 8.88 33.41
N GLY A 85 -2.11 7.60 33.25
CA GLY A 85 -2.85 6.49 33.87
C GLY A 85 -3.92 5.83 32.99
N SER A 86 -4.11 6.29 31.75
CA SER A 86 -4.96 5.59 30.77
C SER A 86 -4.35 4.23 30.39
N SER A 87 -5.20 3.20 30.28
CA SER A 87 -4.74 1.86 29.91
C SER A 87 -4.38 1.77 28.43
N ASP A 88 -3.45 0.88 28.08
CA ASP A 88 -3.07 0.63 26.68
C ASP A 88 -4.26 0.21 25.82
N GLU A 89 -5.25 -0.45 26.41
CA GLU A 89 -6.47 -0.87 25.71
C GLU A 89 -7.38 0.31 25.37
N GLU A 90 -7.51 1.29 26.26
CA GLU A 90 -8.26 2.53 26.01
C GLU A 90 -7.58 3.37 24.93
N LYS A 91 -6.26 3.52 25.00
CA LYS A 91 -5.47 4.22 23.97
C LYS A 91 -5.61 3.54 22.61
N TRP A 92 -5.55 2.21 22.57
CA TRP A 92 -5.76 1.45 21.34
C TRP A 92 -7.17 1.64 20.77
N ARG A 93 -8.21 1.62 21.62
CA ARG A 93 -9.59 1.87 21.20
C ARG A 93 -9.75 3.28 20.61
N LEU A 94 -9.21 4.29 21.29
CA LEU A 94 -9.22 5.67 20.80
C LEU A 94 -8.47 5.81 19.46
N HIS A 95 -7.28 5.22 19.35
CA HIS A 95 -6.50 5.21 18.11
C HIS A 95 -7.26 4.57 16.94
N VAL A 96 -7.94 3.45 17.18
CA VAL A 96 -8.80 2.81 16.17
C VAL A 96 -9.97 3.70 15.79
N ASP A 97 -10.61 4.37 16.76
CA ASP A 97 -11.72 5.30 16.51
C ASP A 97 -11.28 6.53 15.70
N ILE A 98 -10.10 7.11 16.00
CA ILE A 98 -9.49 8.19 15.22
C ILE A 98 -9.35 7.77 13.74
N PHE A 99 -8.76 6.59 13.48
CA PHE A 99 -8.63 6.10 12.10
C PHE A 99 -9.98 5.79 11.46
N ARG A 100 -10.99 5.31 12.21
CA ARG A 100 -12.35 5.11 11.67
C ARG A 100 -12.94 6.42 11.18
N TYR A 101 -12.83 7.49 11.97
CA TYR A 101 -13.36 8.80 11.59
C TYR A 101 -12.59 9.39 10.42
N LEU A 102 -11.26 9.29 10.42
CA LEU A 102 -10.42 9.76 9.32
C LEU A 102 -10.75 9.04 8.01
N VAL A 103 -10.81 7.70 8.00
CA VAL A 103 -11.15 6.94 6.80
C VAL A 103 -12.57 7.26 6.34
N ALA A 104 -13.54 7.32 7.26
CA ALA A 104 -14.92 7.68 6.91
C ALA A 104 -15.01 9.08 6.30
N ALA A 105 -14.29 10.08 6.85
CA ALA A 105 -14.23 11.44 6.31
C ALA A 105 -13.69 11.44 4.87
N HIS A 106 -12.63 10.68 4.60
CA HIS A 106 -12.05 10.55 3.26
C HIS A 106 -12.90 9.71 2.30
N CYS A 107 -13.76 8.83 2.80
CA CYS A 107 -14.79 8.18 1.97
C CYS A 107 -15.88 9.16 1.51
N TYR A 108 -16.17 10.22 2.28
CA TYR A 108 -17.17 11.23 1.92
C TYR A 108 -16.61 12.39 1.09
N SER A 109 -15.45 12.92 1.48
CA SER A 109 -14.86 14.15 0.92
C SER A 109 -13.37 14.01 0.64
N GLY A 110 -12.98 12.88 0.03
CA GLY A 110 -11.64 12.58 -0.40
C GLY A 110 -11.60 11.31 -1.24
N VAL A 111 -10.48 10.59 -1.20
CA VAL A 111 -10.37 9.23 -1.74
C VAL A 111 -9.59 8.35 -0.78
N VAL A 112 -10.12 7.16 -0.52
CA VAL A 112 -9.40 6.08 0.16
C VAL A 112 -9.08 5.01 -0.86
N THR A 113 -7.82 4.64 -1.01
CA THR A 113 -7.39 3.52 -1.85
C THR A 113 -6.78 2.41 -1.03
N THR A 114 -6.98 1.17 -1.47
CA THR A 114 -6.46 -0.03 -0.81
C THR A 114 -5.90 -1.03 -1.82
N ILE A 115 -5.01 -1.90 -1.34
CA ILE A 115 -4.42 -3.02 -2.08
C ILE A 115 -4.18 -4.22 -1.15
N GLY A 116 -4.17 -5.42 -1.73
CA GLY A 116 -4.10 -6.69 -1.00
C GLY A 116 -5.49 -7.20 -0.61
N PRO A 117 -5.60 -8.51 -0.30
CA PRO A 117 -6.88 -9.17 -0.05
C PRO A 117 -7.62 -8.61 1.18
N ASP A 118 -6.87 -8.19 2.20
CA ASP A 118 -7.41 -7.80 3.52
C ASP A 118 -6.98 -6.38 3.92
N TYR A 119 -7.07 -5.43 2.98
CA TYR A 119 -6.71 -4.01 3.19
C TYR A 119 -5.26 -3.83 3.66
N GLU A 120 -4.35 -4.65 3.14
CA GLU A 120 -2.99 -4.75 3.63
C GLU A 120 -2.17 -3.46 3.42
N GLY A 121 -2.47 -2.70 2.37
CA GLY A 121 -1.99 -1.33 2.17
C GLY A 121 -3.16 -0.38 1.95
N VAL A 122 -3.15 0.77 2.62
CA VAL A 122 -4.22 1.79 2.54
C VAL A 122 -3.59 3.17 2.40
N ALA A 123 -4.18 4.03 1.56
CA ALA A 123 -3.81 5.44 1.42
C ALA A 123 -5.04 6.35 1.46
N LEU A 124 -4.91 7.49 2.14
CA LEU A 124 -5.92 8.54 2.27
C LEU A 124 -5.45 9.78 1.52
N TRP A 125 -6.30 10.26 0.63
CA TRP A 125 -6.03 11.42 -0.21
C TRP A 125 -7.12 12.46 -0.09
N VAL A 126 -6.74 13.73 0.07
CA VAL A 126 -7.60 14.86 -0.28
C VAL A 126 -7.28 15.25 -1.72
N LEU A 127 -8.33 15.32 -2.54
CA LEU A 127 -8.20 15.70 -3.95
C LEU A 127 -8.19 17.22 -4.10
N PRO A 128 -7.61 17.75 -5.20
CA PRO A 128 -7.68 19.17 -5.53
C PRO A 128 -9.13 19.69 -5.51
N GLY A 129 -9.34 20.83 -4.85
CA GLY A 129 -10.64 21.48 -4.67
C GLY A 129 -11.57 20.84 -3.63
N GLN A 130 -11.15 19.77 -2.96
CA GLN A 130 -11.92 19.16 -1.87
C GLN A 130 -11.45 19.63 -0.49
N ASN A 131 -12.37 19.57 0.47
CA ASN A 131 -12.11 19.84 1.87
C ASN A 131 -12.81 18.77 2.71
N THR A 132 -12.09 18.16 3.64
CA THR A 132 -12.62 17.16 4.58
C THR A 132 -13.23 17.76 5.84
N ASP A 133 -13.07 19.07 6.04
CA ASP A 133 -13.40 19.76 7.29
C ASP A 133 -14.78 20.43 7.26
N ASP A 134 -15.61 20.14 6.25
CA ASP A 134 -16.97 20.64 6.21
C ASP A 134 -17.87 19.95 7.26
N TRP A 135 -18.94 20.65 7.64
CA TRP A 135 -19.83 20.18 8.70
C TRP A 135 -20.54 18.86 8.36
N THR A 136 -20.84 18.58 7.09
CA THR A 136 -21.52 17.35 6.68
C THR A 136 -20.60 16.15 6.81
N THR A 137 -19.34 16.31 6.40
CA THR A 137 -18.29 15.31 6.55
C THR A 137 -17.99 15.07 8.03
N THR A 138 -17.86 16.14 8.82
CA THR A 138 -17.64 16.06 10.27
C THR A 138 -18.73 15.27 10.99
N LEU A 139 -20.01 15.53 10.64
CA LEU A 139 -21.15 14.83 11.21
C LEU A 139 -21.19 13.36 10.78
N ARG A 140 -21.06 13.08 9.47
CA ARG A 140 -21.22 11.73 8.90
C ARG A 140 -20.07 10.80 9.19
N SER A 141 -18.85 11.33 9.33
CA SER A 141 -17.66 10.54 9.67
C SER A 141 -17.60 10.17 11.15
N GLY A 142 -18.29 10.92 12.01
CA GLY A 142 -18.14 10.79 13.46
C GLY A 142 -16.98 11.59 14.05
N MET A 143 -16.26 12.39 13.25
CA MET A 143 -15.20 13.30 13.72
C MET A 143 -15.67 14.21 14.86
N TRP A 144 -16.96 14.56 14.88
CA TRP A 144 -17.54 15.30 15.99
C TRP A 144 -17.40 14.58 17.33
N ARG A 145 -17.13 13.28 17.43
CA ARG A 145 -16.96 12.62 18.74
C ARG A 145 -15.56 12.83 19.33
N LEU A 146 -14.59 13.16 18.50
CA LEU A 146 -13.19 13.21 18.88
C LEU A 146 -12.89 14.19 20.03
N PRO A 147 -13.43 15.43 20.07
CA PRO A 147 -13.24 16.33 21.21
C PRO A 147 -13.81 15.83 22.55
N TRP A 148 -14.66 14.79 22.53
CA TRP A 148 -15.21 14.18 23.74
C TRP A 148 -14.50 12.88 24.14
N GLN A 149 -13.74 12.28 23.22
CA GLN A 149 -12.96 11.06 23.47
C GLN A 149 -11.50 11.37 23.83
N LEU A 150 -10.97 12.52 23.39
CA LEU A 150 -9.63 12.97 23.74
C LEU A 150 -9.58 13.55 25.16
N SER A 151 -8.45 13.32 25.84
CA SER A 151 -8.11 13.99 27.09
C SER A 151 -7.98 15.51 26.91
N ALA A 152 -7.96 16.28 28.01
CA ALA A 152 -7.76 17.73 27.92
C ALA A 152 -6.48 18.10 27.17
N GLU A 153 -5.38 17.40 27.44
CA GLU A 153 -4.10 17.60 26.76
C GLU A 153 -4.12 17.06 25.33
N GLY A 154 -4.73 15.90 25.07
CA GLY A 154 -4.89 15.37 23.72
C GLY A 154 -5.69 16.31 22.81
N ARG A 155 -6.73 16.97 23.35
CA ARG A 155 -7.50 18.00 22.63
C ARG A 155 -6.65 19.21 22.32
N ARG A 156 -5.88 19.72 23.29
CA ARG A 156 -4.95 20.84 23.08
C ARG A 156 -3.95 20.51 21.98
N ARG A 157 -3.29 19.34 22.06
CA ARG A 157 -2.32 18.87 21.05
C ARG A 157 -2.94 18.73 19.66
N TYR A 158 -4.17 18.23 19.56
CA TYR A 158 -4.82 18.07 18.28
C TYR A 158 -5.33 19.39 17.69
N TYR A 159 -6.15 20.13 18.45
CA TYR A 159 -6.89 21.29 17.94
C TYR A 159 -6.16 22.62 18.06
N ASP A 160 -5.33 22.80 19.08
CA ASP A 160 -4.66 24.08 19.34
C ASP A 160 -3.21 24.09 18.81
N GLU A 161 -2.66 22.91 18.50
CA GLU A 161 -1.27 22.75 18.06
C GLU A 161 -1.17 22.09 16.68
N LEU A 162 -1.52 20.82 16.53
CA LEU A 162 -1.31 20.06 15.29
C LEU A 162 -2.09 20.63 14.11
N MET A 163 -3.41 20.75 14.23
CA MET A 163 -4.26 21.16 13.10
C MET A 163 -3.94 22.57 12.58
N PRO A 164 -3.77 23.60 13.43
CA PRO A 164 -3.33 24.92 12.96
C PRO A 164 -1.95 24.88 12.31
N LEU A 165 -0.99 24.16 12.90
CA LEU A 165 0.36 24.08 12.37
C LEU A 165 0.41 23.42 10.99
N LEU A 166 -0.34 22.34 10.78
CA LEU A 166 -0.45 21.69 9.47
C LEU A 166 -1.09 22.63 8.43
N HIS A 167 -2.18 23.30 8.80
CA HIS A 167 -2.89 24.24 7.92
C HIS A 167 -1.97 25.39 7.47
N ASP A 168 -1.35 26.08 8.43
CA ASP A 168 -0.51 27.24 8.17
C ASP A 168 0.74 26.85 7.37
N THR A 169 1.36 25.72 7.72
CA THR A 169 2.56 25.22 7.03
C THR A 169 2.26 24.83 5.59
N LYS A 170 1.15 24.15 5.33
CA LYS A 170 0.74 23.77 3.97
C LYS A 170 0.52 25.01 3.11
N ARG A 171 -0.19 26.01 3.64
CA ARG A 171 -0.41 27.30 2.96
C ARG A 171 0.89 28.06 2.72
N GLU A 172 1.80 28.09 3.68
CA GLU A 172 3.13 28.71 3.54
C GLU A 172 3.95 28.06 2.43
N VAL A 173 4.04 26.72 2.42
CA VAL A 173 4.90 25.97 1.51
C VAL A 173 4.35 25.95 0.08
N LEU A 174 3.03 25.82 -0.10
CA LEU A 174 2.41 25.74 -1.42
C LEU A 174 2.00 27.11 -1.98
N GLY A 175 1.77 28.09 -1.10
CA GLY A 175 1.17 29.37 -1.45
C GLY A 175 -0.33 29.28 -1.75
N PRO A 176 -1.02 30.43 -1.84
CA PRO A 176 -2.48 30.50 -1.93
C PRO A 176 -3.05 29.86 -3.21
N ALA A 177 -2.28 29.85 -4.31
CA ALA A 177 -2.74 29.28 -5.57
C ALA A 177 -2.77 27.74 -5.58
N ARG A 178 -1.90 27.08 -4.81
CA ARG A 178 -1.71 25.62 -4.86
C ARG A 178 -2.23 24.90 -3.61
N ASP A 179 -2.42 25.61 -2.50
CA ASP A 179 -2.94 25.05 -1.25
C ASP A 179 -4.25 24.27 -1.47
N GLY A 180 -5.20 24.86 -2.19
CA GLY A 180 -6.47 24.20 -2.55
C GLY A 180 -6.42 23.38 -3.85
N ASP A 181 -5.32 23.37 -4.60
CA ASP A 181 -5.22 22.76 -5.94
C ASP A 181 -4.07 21.74 -6.03
N CYS A 182 -3.93 20.91 -5.00
CA CYS A 182 -2.93 19.84 -4.94
C CYS A 182 -3.53 18.52 -4.44
N TYR A 183 -2.82 17.43 -4.71
CA TYR A 183 -3.12 16.13 -4.12
C TYR A 183 -2.44 16.03 -2.76
N TYR A 184 -3.22 15.86 -1.70
CA TYR A 184 -2.69 15.76 -0.35
C TYR A 184 -2.75 14.31 0.14
N LEU A 185 -1.58 13.69 0.35
CA LEU A 185 -1.47 12.38 1.00
C LEU A 185 -1.50 12.55 2.51
N VAL A 186 -2.63 12.20 3.13
CA VAL A 186 -2.84 12.36 4.58
C VAL A 186 -2.29 11.17 5.35
N TYR A 187 -2.57 9.95 4.88
CA TYR A 187 -2.03 8.74 5.48
C TYR A 187 -1.64 7.71 4.41
N LEU A 188 -0.53 7.02 4.64
CA LEU A 188 -0.11 5.86 3.88
C LEU A 188 0.38 4.78 4.83
N GLY A 189 -0.39 3.70 4.96
CA GLY A 189 -0.07 2.60 5.86
C GLY A 189 0.05 1.28 5.13
N THR A 190 0.92 0.42 5.65
CA THR A 190 0.93 -1.00 5.29
C THR A 190 0.94 -1.80 6.58
N ARG A 191 -0.11 -2.62 6.76
CA ARG A 191 -0.25 -3.53 7.90
C ARG A 191 0.96 -4.47 7.95
N PRO A 192 1.42 -4.92 9.14
CA PRO A 192 2.59 -5.79 9.23
C PRO A 192 2.59 -7.00 8.28
N SER A 193 1.44 -7.64 8.03
CA SER A 193 1.32 -8.78 7.11
C SER A 193 1.61 -8.43 5.64
N GLY A 194 1.35 -7.19 5.22
CA GLY A 194 1.49 -6.72 3.84
C GLY A 194 2.83 -6.08 3.51
N ARG A 195 3.75 -5.98 4.47
CA ARG A 195 5.03 -5.28 4.28
C ARG A 195 5.95 -6.03 3.32
N GLY A 196 6.81 -5.29 2.62
CA GLY A 196 7.75 -5.87 1.65
C GLY A 196 7.13 -6.29 0.31
N ARG A 197 5.82 -6.12 0.12
CA ARG A 197 5.10 -6.50 -1.11
C ARG A 197 5.00 -5.39 -2.17
N GLY A 198 5.52 -4.18 -1.87
CA GLY A 198 5.45 -3.03 -2.78
C GLY A 198 4.08 -2.33 -2.83
N TYR A 199 3.19 -2.58 -1.87
CA TYR A 199 1.85 -2.00 -1.83
C TYR A 199 1.82 -0.48 -1.70
N ALA A 200 2.57 0.07 -0.75
CA ALA A 200 2.71 1.52 -0.61
C ALA A 200 3.23 2.18 -1.90
N ARG A 201 4.08 1.49 -2.66
CA ARG A 201 4.63 1.99 -3.93
C ARG A 201 3.52 2.11 -4.98
N LYS A 202 2.72 1.05 -5.15
CA LYS A 202 1.62 1.02 -6.11
C LYS A 202 0.54 2.06 -5.81
N LEU A 203 0.22 2.26 -4.52
CA LEU A 203 -0.73 3.29 -4.08
C LEU A 203 -0.26 4.70 -4.44
N ILE A 204 1.02 5.03 -4.20
CA ILE A 204 1.57 6.34 -4.59
C ILE A 204 1.65 6.47 -6.12
N GLU A 205 2.17 5.47 -6.84
CA GLU A 205 2.35 5.54 -8.29
C GLU A 205 1.03 5.74 -9.03
N GLN A 206 -0.04 5.06 -8.59
CA GLN A 206 -1.38 5.21 -9.16
C GLN A 206 -1.90 6.65 -9.02
N MET A 207 -1.67 7.30 -7.88
CA MET A 207 -2.06 8.70 -7.71
C MET A 207 -1.11 9.71 -8.33
N ALA A 208 0.19 9.43 -8.34
CA ALA A 208 1.19 10.27 -8.99
C ALA A 208 0.95 10.35 -10.50
N ALA A 209 0.59 9.25 -11.15
CA ALA A 209 0.24 9.24 -12.58
C ALA A 209 -0.95 10.16 -12.88
N ARG A 210 -1.96 10.18 -12.01
CA ARG A 210 -3.12 11.08 -12.15
C ARG A 210 -2.74 12.54 -11.90
N ALA A 211 -1.95 12.82 -10.85
CA ALA A 211 -1.47 14.16 -10.56
C ALA A 211 -0.60 14.73 -11.70
N ASP A 212 0.27 13.90 -12.28
CA ASP A 212 1.11 14.27 -13.43
C ASP A 212 0.27 14.59 -14.67
N ALA A 213 -0.75 13.78 -14.96
CA ALA A 213 -1.66 14.01 -16.09
C ALA A 213 -2.48 15.30 -15.94
N GLU A 214 -2.83 15.67 -14.71
CA GLU A 214 -3.53 16.92 -14.38
C GLU A 214 -2.58 18.11 -14.20
N GLY A 215 -1.26 17.92 -14.26
CA GLY A 215 -0.27 18.98 -14.04
C GLY A 215 -0.29 19.55 -12.61
N ARG A 216 -0.61 18.71 -11.61
CA ARG A 216 -0.81 19.13 -10.21
C ARG A 216 0.26 18.59 -9.28
N ALA A 217 0.53 19.38 -8.24
CA ALA A 217 1.44 19.00 -7.17
C ALA A 217 0.89 17.84 -6.33
N MET A 218 1.78 17.16 -5.63
CA MET A 218 1.43 16.33 -4.49
C MET A 218 2.14 16.83 -3.23
N TYR A 219 1.47 16.77 -2.10
CA TYR A 219 1.93 17.28 -0.82
C TYR A 219 1.71 16.21 0.26
N LEU A 220 2.63 16.14 1.23
CA LEU A 220 2.51 15.28 2.41
C LEU A 220 3.32 15.82 3.59
N GLU A 221 2.94 15.42 4.80
CA GLU A 221 3.78 15.51 5.99
C GLU A 221 4.23 14.11 6.43
N SER A 222 5.53 13.92 6.54
CA SER A 222 6.12 12.67 6.98
C SER A 222 6.44 12.73 8.47
N SER A 223 5.77 11.90 9.27
CA SER A 223 6.02 11.74 10.72
C SER A 223 7.30 10.98 11.07
N SER A 224 8.06 10.53 10.06
CA SER A 224 9.31 9.78 10.28
C SER A 224 10.37 10.13 9.26
N ALA A 225 11.53 10.60 9.74
CA ALA A 225 12.68 10.89 8.89
C ALA A 225 13.13 9.69 8.04
N LYS A 226 12.91 8.45 8.54
CA LYS A 226 13.21 7.21 7.81
C LYS A 226 12.35 7.06 6.54
N ASN A 227 11.13 7.57 6.55
CA ASN A 227 10.21 7.53 5.41
C ASN A 227 10.54 8.59 4.34
N ASN A 228 11.28 9.64 4.68
CA ASN A 228 11.62 10.71 3.73
C ASN A 228 12.42 10.16 2.53
N LEU A 229 13.36 9.25 2.76
CA LEU A 229 14.11 8.57 1.68
C LEU A 229 13.21 7.70 0.82
N TYR A 230 12.14 7.14 1.38
CA TYR A 230 11.16 6.39 0.62
C TYR A 230 10.36 7.31 -0.30
N TYR A 231 9.83 8.43 0.21
CA TYR A 231 9.07 9.40 -0.59
C TYR A 231 9.92 10.09 -1.67
N LYS A 232 11.20 10.35 -1.41
CA LYS A 232 12.15 10.89 -2.43
C LYS A 232 12.20 10.06 -3.71
N LYS A 233 12.04 8.73 -3.63
CA LYS A 233 12.04 7.84 -4.82
C LYS A 233 10.89 8.15 -5.78
N PHE A 234 9.79 8.72 -5.28
CA PHE A 234 8.63 9.11 -6.08
C PHE A 234 8.71 10.55 -6.59
N GLY A 235 9.76 11.30 -6.22
CA GLY A 235 9.95 12.70 -6.61
C GLY A 235 9.47 13.72 -5.58
N PHE A 236 9.16 13.29 -4.36
CA PHE A 236 8.93 14.24 -3.26
C PHE A 236 10.25 14.83 -2.78
N GLU A 237 10.26 16.14 -2.58
CA GLU A 237 11.38 16.88 -2.02
C GLU A 237 11.00 17.44 -0.66
N ALA A 238 11.87 17.30 0.34
CA ALA A 238 11.68 17.92 1.64
C ALA A 238 11.78 19.45 1.49
N LYS A 239 10.82 20.17 2.06
CA LYS A 239 10.73 21.64 2.00
C LYS A 239 10.97 22.29 3.35
N LYS A 240 10.45 21.69 4.43
CA LYS A 240 10.49 22.25 5.79
C LYS A 240 10.33 21.12 6.81
N ASP A 241 10.93 21.27 7.99
CA ASP A 241 10.60 20.48 9.16
C ASP A 241 9.78 21.35 10.12
N ILE A 242 8.74 20.76 10.71
CA ILE A 242 7.95 21.36 11.78
C ILE A 242 7.97 20.45 13.00
N HIS A 243 7.79 21.04 14.18
CA HIS A 243 7.94 20.34 15.44
C HIS A 243 6.72 20.55 16.33
N LEU A 244 6.31 19.47 17.01
CA LEU A 244 5.25 19.44 18.01
C LEU A 244 5.86 19.13 19.38
N GLY A 245 5.26 19.63 20.45
CA GLY A 245 5.71 19.37 21.83
C GLY A 245 6.92 20.19 22.28
N ILE A 246 7.29 21.23 21.51
CA ILE A 246 8.33 22.20 21.86
C ILE A 246 7.67 23.47 22.41
N SER A 247 8.00 23.83 23.64
CA SER A 247 7.56 25.09 24.26
C SER A 247 8.24 26.29 23.58
N GLY A 248 7.59 27.46 23.59
CA GLY A 248 8.13 28.67 22.94
C GLY A 248 9.48 29.19 23.45
N ASP A 249 9.99 28.62 24.55
CA ASP A 249 11.33 28.84 25.11
C ASP A 249 12.39 27.84 24.60
N GLY A 250 12.01 26.94 23.70
CA GLY A 250 12.86 25.86 23.18
C GLY A 250 13.00 24.65 24.11
N SER A 251 12.31 24.63 25.25
CA SER A 251 12.27 23.47 26.14
C SER A 251 11.35 22.38 25.58
N GLN A 252 11.79 21.12 25.63
CA GLN A 252 10.94 19.98 25.32
C GLN A 252 10.00 19.72 26.48
N THR A 253 8.71 19.52 26.18
CA THR A 253 7.76 19.10 27.21
C THR A 253 8.13 17.70 27.75
N MET A 254 8.07 17.57 29.09
CA MET A 254 8.17 16.35 29.91
C MET A 254 8.13 15.01 29.15
N THR A 255 6.96 14.75 28.57
CA THR A 255 6.52 13.50 27.96
C THR A 255 5.18 13.79 27.26
N PRO A 256 4.90 13.25 26.06
CA PRO A 256 5.75 12.45 25.17
C PRO A 256 6.81 13.31 24.43
N PRO A 257 7.85 12.67 23.86
CA PRO A 257 8.92 13.37 23.15
C PRO A 257 8.38 14.21 22.00
N ALA A 258 9.11 15.28 21.67
CA ALA A 258 8.78 16.15 20.55
C ALA A 258 8.71 15.35 19.23
N VAL A 259 7.66 15.61 18.45
CA VAL A 259 7.45 14.96 17.14
C VAL A 259 7.89 15.91 16.05
N THR A 260 8.67 15.41 15.09
CA THR A 260 9.08 16.17 13.92
C THR A 260 8.35 15.67 12.69
N LEU A 261 7.69 16.57 11.96
CA LEU A 261 7.08 16.28 10.67
C LEU A 261 7.91 16.95 9.57
N THR A 262 8.34 16.17 8.58
CA THR A 262 8.98 16.71 7.39
C THR A 262 7.95 16.94 6.31
N ILE A 263 7.78 18.20 5.93
CA ILE A 263 6.92 18.63 4.84
C ILE A 263 7.59 18.30 3.51
N MET A 264 6.89 17.58 2.64
CA MET A 264 7.41 17.20 1.34
C MET A 264 6.45 17.53 0.20
N VAL A 265 7.01 18.03 -0.89
CA VAL A 265 6.26 18.40 -2.09
C VAL A 265 6.84 17.68 -3.30
N ARG A 266 5.98 17.12 -4.14
CA ARG A 266 6.32 16.57 -5.44
C ARG A 266 5.71 17.43 -6.54
N GLU A 267 6.56 17.95 -7.40
CA GLU A 267 6.13 18.67 -8.60
C GLU A 267 5.61 17.68 -9.67
N PRO A 268 4.60 18.09 -10.48
CA PRO A 268 4.10 17.25 -11.56
C PRO A 268 5.21 17.03 -12.60
N ARG A 269 5.37 15.78 -13.03
CA ARG A 269 6.29 15.42 -14.10
C ARG A 269 5.55 15.54 -15.42
N ARG A 270 6.10 16.31 -16.35
CA ARG A 270 5.60 16.31 -17.72
C ARG A 270 5.68 14.88 -18.26
N SER A 271 4.55 14.32 -18.68
CA SER A 271 4.55 13.13 -19.53
C SER A 271 5.37 13.47 -20.76
N GLY A 272 6.53 12.84 -20.94
CA GLY A 272 7.44 13.15 -22.04
C GLY A 272 6.76 12.95 -23.39
N GLY A 273 6.31 14.04 -24.01
CA GLY A 273 6.18 14.12 -25.46
C GLY A 273 7.58 14.15 -26.05
N GLY A 274 7.88 13.21 -26.94
CA GLY A 274 9.18 13.05 -27.57
C GLY A 274 9.70 14.33 -28.24
N SER A 275 11.01 14.49 -28.13
CA SER A 275 11.88 15.47 -28.81
C SER A 275 11.61 15.58 -30.32
N GLY A 276 11.67 16.81 -30.85
CA GLY A 276 11.76 17.07 -32.29
C GLY A 276 11.22 18.43 -32.73
N SER A 277 11.92 19.52 -32.41
CA SER A 277 11.72 20.79 -33.10
C SER A 277 12.17 20.64 -34.55
N GLY A 278 11.21 20.50 -35.46
CA GLY A 278 11.42 20.43 -36.90
C GLY A 278 10.13 20.79 -37.62
N SER A 279 10.03 22.03 -38.09
CA SER A 279 8.93 22.54 -38.89
C SER A 279 8.61 21.62 -40.07
N SER A 280 7.40 21.05 -40.14
CA SER A 280 6.77 20.70 -41.42
C SER A 280 5.24 20.56 -41.30
N LYS A 281 4.60 21.37 -42.13
CA LYS A 281 3.23 21.37 -42.70
C LYS A 281 2.22 20.32 -42.22
N LEU A 282 1.05 20.89 -41.84
CA LEU A 282 -0.31 20.40 -42.02
C LEU A 282 -0.47 19.26 -43.04
N LEU A 283 -1.02 18.13 -42.60
CA LEU A 283 -1.86 17.23 -43.39
C LEU A 283 -2.83 16.52 -42.43
N ALA A 284 -4.12 16.67 -42.72
CA ALA A 284 -5.22 16.03 -42.04
C ALA A 284 -5.19 14.51 -42.28
N GLY A 285 -5.43 13.74 -41.22
CA GLY A 285 -5.54 12.27 -41.28
C GLY A 285 -6.25 11.74 -40.04
N SER A 286 -7.41 11.13 -40.27
CA SER A 286 -8.40 10.63 -39.33
C SER A 286 -8.01 9.34 -38.59
N GLY A 287 -8.51 9.19 -37.35
CA GLY A 287 -8.61 7.92 -36.59
C GLY A 287 -7.32 7.57 -35.83
N SER A 288 -7.30 7.18 -34.56
CA SER A 288 -8.28 6.47 -33.72
C SER A 288 -8.02 6.88 -32.27
N SER A 289 -8.98 7.57 -31.64
CA SER A 289 -8.92 7.93 -30.22
C SER A 289 -9.22 6.70 -29.36
N SER A 290 -8.24 6.29 -28.54
CA SER A 290 -8.50 5.35 -27.43
C SER A 290 -9.34 6.08 -26.39
N ALA A 291 -10.64 5.84 -26.43
CA ALA A 291 -11.59 6.41 -25.50
C ALA A 291 -11.32 5.89 -24.08
N VAL A 292 -10.93 6.80 -23.19
CA VAL A 292 -11.01 6.59 -21.74
C VAL A 292 -12.50 6.58 -21.40
N ILE A 293 -13.03 5.42 -21.00
CA ILE A 293 -14.42 5.27 -20.60
C ILE A 293 -14.58 5.88 -19.20
N PRO A 294 -15.41 6.94 -19.02
CA PRO A 294 -15.72 7.45 -17.69
C PRO A 294 -16.64 6.45 -16.96
N ILE A 295 -16.22 5.98 -15.79
CA ILE A 295 -17.06 5.15 -14.91
C ILE A 295 -18.12 6.06 -14.28
N LYS A 296 -19.36 5.94 -14.75
CA LYS A 296 -20.54 6.59 -14.18
C LYS A 296 -21.03 5.74 -13.00
N LEU A 297 -20.78 6.19 -11.77
CA LEU A 297 -21.40 5.62 -10.58
C LEU A 297 -22.87 6.03 -10.52
N SER A 298 -23.80 5.11 -10.76
CA SER A 298 -25.23 5.34 -10.54
C SER A 298 -25.57 5.19 -9.05
N PRO A 299 -26.40 6.08 -8.48
CA PRO A 299 -26.88 5.94 -7.11
C PRO A 299 -28.09 5.00 -7.05
N GLY A 300 -28.08 4.10 -6.06
CA GLY A 300 -29.28 3.43 -5.56
C GLY A 300 -29.89 2.35 -6.46
N SER A 301 -29.51 1.10 -6.24
CA SER A 301 -30.36 -0.05 -6.57
C SER A 301 -30.28 -1.07 -5.44
N PHE A 302 -31.38 -1.22 -4.69
CA PHE A 302 -31.56 -2.30 -3.74
C PHE A 302 -31.85 -3.59 -4.52
N GLY A 303 -30.80 -4.41 -4.68
CA GLY A 303 -30.91 -5.75 -5.24
C GLY A 303 -31.50 -6.72 -4.20
N ARG A 304 -32.69 -7.23 -4.51
CA ARG A 304 -33.44 -8.24 -3.75
C ARG A 304 -32.70 -9.58 -3.81
N VAL A 305 -32.31 -10.12 -2.65
CA VAL A 305 -31.74 -11.48 -2.54
C VAL A 305 -32.86 -12.49 -2.81
N VAL A 306 -32.70 -13.31 -3.84
CA VAL A 306 -33.49 -14.52 -4.06
C VAL A 306 -32.69 -15.68 -3.49
N VAL A 307 -33.11 -16.20 -2.34
CA VAL A 307 -32.61 -17.46 -1.79
C VAL A 307 -33.20 -18.58 -2.65
N ARG A 308 -32.33 -19.34 -3.33
CA ARG A 308 -32.67 -20.67 -3.82
C ARG A 308 -32.26 -21.66 -2.75
N GLU A 309 -33.23 -22.30 -2.11
CA GLU A 309 -33.00 -23.56 -1.40
C GLU A 309 -32.71 -24.65 -2.44
N GLY A 310 -31.72 -25.49 -2.13
CA GLY A 310 -31.35 -26.67 -2.90
C GLY A 310 -30.50 -27.61 -2.05
N ASP A 311 -31.18 -28.67 -1.63
CA ASP A 311 -30.80 -29.98 -1.05
C ASP A 311 -29.85 -30.07 0.16
#